data_AF-A0A0G1K210-F1
#
_entry.id   AF-A0A0G1K210-F1
#
_cell.length_a   1.000
_cell.length_b   1.000
_cell.length_c   1.000
_cell.angle_alpha   90.00
_cell.angle_beta   90.00
_cell.angle_gamma   90.00
#
_symmetry.space_group_name_H-M   'P 1'
#
loop_
_entity.id
_entity.type
_entity.pdbx_description
1 polymer ?
#
loop_
_entity_poly.entity_id
_entity_poly.type
_entity_poly.pdbx_seq_one_letter_code
_entity_poly.pdbx_strand_id
1 'polypeptide(L)'
;ARFRAKGTESHSVGGSVIFGTGAEFVSGSSTLTLTTSGSGRTFDVNANALHNLTVSGSGSYTMSDATLTALGTYAQSAGAVTFPTGTTTIGATFNATGGSFTNNGSPFVFTGTGAQTVRFNNSTVASLAFTGAGTFTMSDTNATSTGSVTITAGSVTLPSGNFAVGGNFEKRAGTVTHNTSEIIMTSATTAVLTASSSDLYAVRFTGAGAFTITDENITFLDSFTVANGSVQMASGTTAIGGSLTATGGTFTHATGTVLLNASGAGRTVNPGVNTFHNLQIGAPAGGYTLYSATTTNNFTIASANILTVDPTATVYVGGVFTNSVGGAGTTWTGSTLILDSQTAYSINGRTNSGDVYGALVIGADTDIRAWYSSAASISVDASSSLYSQDNANVNGALELRK
;
A
#
# COMPACT_ATOMS: atom_id res chain seq x y z
N ALA A 1 -19.00 46.79 2.49
CA ALA A 1 -18.40 47.13 3.80
C ALA A 1 -17.16 46.28 4.03
N ARG A 2 -16.19 46.70 4.86
CA ARG A 2 -14.95 45.92 5.07
C ARG A 2 -14.66 45.73 6.55
N PHE A 3 -14.50 44.48 6.97
CA PHE A 3 -14.00 44.11 8.28
C PHE A 3 -12.49 43.84 8.17
N ARG A 4 -11.67 44.54 8.95
CA ARG A 4 -10.21 44.39 8.95
C ARG A 4 -9.76 43.90 10.32
N ALA A 5 -9.40 42.62 10.42
CA ALA A 5 -8.68 42.10 11.58
C ALA A 5 -7.18 42.37 11.38
N LYS A 6 -6.56 43.13 12.27
CA LYS A 6 -5.15 43.53 12.16
C LYS A 6 -4.24 42.57 12.92
N GLY A 7 -3.03 42.38 12.42
CA GLY A 7 -1.98 41.62 13.12
C GLY A 7 -2.50 40.27 13.61
N THR A 8 -2.28 39.96 14.89
CA THR A 8 -2.67 38.71 15.55
C THR A 8 -3.92 38.86 16.43
N GLU A 9 -4.85 39.75 16.06
CA GLU A 9 -6.11 39.93 16.80
C GLU A 9 -6.91 38.62 16.89
N SER A 10 -7.72 38.50 17.95
CA SER A 10 -8.64 37.37 18.14
C SER A 10 -10.08 37.89 18.24
N HIS A 11 -10.98 37.29 17.47
CA HIS A 11 -12.39 37.67 17.39
C HIS A 11 -13.25 36.45 17.70
N SER A 12 -14.23 36.58 18.58
CA SER A 12 -15.11 35.45 18.97
C SER A 12 -16.55 35.77 18.64
N VAL A 13 -17.25 34.82 18.00
CA VAL A 13 -18.64 34.97 17.58
C VAL A 13 -19.47 33.78 18.06
N GLY A 14 -20.48 34.06 18.89
CA GLY A 14 -21.44 33.05 19.37
C GLY A 14 -22.70 32.88 18.51
N GLY A 15 -22.87 33.74 17.50
CA GLY A 15 -23.98 33.71 16.54
C GLY A 15 -23.54 33.27 15.14
N SER A 16 -24.40 33.49 14.14
CA SER A 16 -24.03 33.35 12.73
C SER A 16 -23.07 34.48 12.31
N VAL A 17 -22.15 34.17 11.40
CA VAL A 17 -21.31 35.15 10.70
C VAL A 17 -21.85 35.25 9.28
N ILE A 18 -22.38 36.40 8.90
CA ILE A 18 -22.99 36.58 7.57
C ILE A 18 -22.54 37.92 6.99
N PHE A 19 -21.75 37.86 5.93
CA PHE A 19 -21.30 39.03 5.19
C PHE A 19 -22.26 39.26 4.02
N GLY A 20 -22.83 40.47 3.93
CA GLY A 20 -23.68 40.84 2.79
C GLY A 20 -22.87 40.89 1.48
N THR A 21 -23.56 40.86 0.33
CA THR A 21 -22.91 40.90 -0.99
C THR A 21 -21.89 42.04 -1.09
N GLY A 22 -20.65 41.69 -1.50
CA GLY A 22 -19.56 42.66 -1.67
C GLY A 22 -18.93 43.15 -0.37
N ALA A 23 -19.30 42.59 0.79
CA ALA A 23 -18.55 42.80 2.02
C ALA A 23 -17.25 41.97 2.02
N GLU A 24 -16.18 42.55 2.56
CA GLU A 24 -14.84 41.97 2.55
C GLU A 24 -14.35 41.69 3.98
N PHE A 25 -13.91 40.47 4.27
CA PHE A 25 -13.10 40.13 5.44
C PHE A 25 -11.62 40.17 5.09
N VAL A 26 -10.83 40.92 5.87
CA VAL A 26 -9.37 41.00 5.69
C VAL A 26 -8.69 40.55 6.97
N SER A 27 -8.00 39.43 6.90
CA SER A 27 -7.64 38.63 8.06
C SER A 27 -6.36 39.03 8.78
N GLY A 28 -5.42 39.77 8.16
CA GLY A 28 -4.07 39.88 8.71
C GLY A 28 -3.51 38.49 9.09
N SER A 29 -2.96 38.37 10.30
CA SER A 29 -2.58 37.10 10.97
C SER A 29 -3.54 36.74 12.12
N SER A 30 -4.81 37.14 12.03
CA SER A 30 -5.81 37.03 13.10
C SER A 30 -6.38 35.62 13.29
N THR A 31 -7.12 35.45 14.38
CA THR A 31 -7.92 34.24 14.66
C THR A 31 -9.39 34.61 14.81
N LEU A 32 -10.26 33.95 14.04
CA LEU A 32 -11.70 33.99 14.22
C LEU A 32 -12.16 32.72 14.95
N THR A 33 -12.86 32.86 16.07
CA THR A 33 -13.32 31.76 16.92
C THR A 33 -14.85 31.70 16.94
N LEU A 34 -15.38 30.55 16.58
CA LEU A 34 -16.81 30.24 16.59
C LEU A 34 -17.18 29.52 17.89
N THR A 35 -18.00 30.16 18.72
CA THR A 35 -18.24 29.76 20.12
C THR A 35 -19.68 29.37 20.43
N THR A 36 -20.56 29.29 19.42
CA THR A 36 -21.98 29.00 19.65
C THR A 36 -22.19 27.65 20.38
N SER A 37 -23.15 27.60 21.29
CA SER A 37 -23.73 26.35 21.79
C SER A 37 -25.03 25.97 21.09
N GLY A 38 -25.57 26.85 20.23
CA GLY A 38 -26.81 26.63 19.49
C GLY A 38 -26.60 25.94 18.15
N SER A 39 -27.65 25.33 17.59
CA SER A 39 -27.59 24.69 16.28
C SER A 39 -27.95 25.65 15.14
N GLY A 40 -27.56 25.29 13.92
CA GLY A 40 -28.02 25.90 12.68
C GLY A 40 -27.43 27.29 12.40
N ARG A 41 -26.21 27.58 12.89
CA ARG A 41 -25.54 28.83 12.55
C ARG A 41 -24.99 28.78 11.13
N THR A 42 -25.00 29.94 10.48
CA THR A 42 -24.40 30.13 9.16
C THR A 42 -23.04 30.79 9.32
N PHE A 43 -22.08 30.35 8.52
CA PHE A 43 -20.79 31.01 8.35
C PHE A 43 -20.63 31.38 6.88
N ASP A 44 -20.64 32.68 6.62
CA ASP A 44 -20.52 33.29 5.29
C ASP A 44 -19.63 34.53 5.40
N VAL A 45 -18.46 34.47 4.78
CA VAL A 45 -17.51 35.57 4.64
C VAL A 45 -17.24 35.90 3.17
N ASN A 46 -18.21 35.64 2.27
CA ASN A 46 -18.08 35.80 0.82
C ASN A 46 -16.80 35.16 0.25
N ALA A 47 -16.44 33.97 0.74
CA ALA A 47 -15.24 33.21 0.42
C ALA A 47 -13.91 33.97 0.64
N ASN A 48 -13.90 35.05 1.43
CA ASN A 48 -12.67 35.73 1.78
C ASN A 48 -11.75 34.83 2.60
N ALA A 49 -10.45 34.91 2.34
CA ALA A 49 -9.46 34.15 3.09
C ALA A 49 -9.42 34.60 4.55
N LEU A 50 -9.51 33.61 5.44
CA LEU A 50 -9.23 33.75 6.87
C LEU A 50 -7.73 33.50 7.09
N HIS A 51 -7.19 33.96 8.21
CA HIS A 51 -5.88 33.49 8.65
C HIS A 51 -6.06 32.22 9.48
N ASN A 52 -6.47 32.33 10.75
CA ASN A 52 -6.89 31.18 11.55
C ASN A 52 -8.40 31.13 11.74
N LEU A 53 -8.96 29.92 11.75
CA LEU A 53 -10.35 29.65 12.10
C LEU A 53 -10.40 28.60 13.21
N THR A 54 -11.07 28.92 14.31
CA THR A 54 -11.25 28.01 15.46
C THR A 54 -12.73 27.75 15.68
N VAL A 55 -13.12 26.50 15.89
CA VAL A 55 -14.46 26.09 16.33
C VAL A 55 -14.36 25.44 17.70
N SER A 56 -14.86 26.12 18.72
CA SER A 56 -14.76 25.68 20.12
C SER A 56 -16.12 25.56 20.81
N GLY A 57 -17.17 26.13 20.22
CA GLY A 57 -18.55 25.97 20.69
C GLY A 57 -19.10 24.57 20.43
N SER A 58 -20.00 24.10 21.29
CA SER A 58 -20.65 22.78 21.17
C SER A 58 -21.80 22.72 20.15
N GLY A 59 -22.19 23.87 19.59
CA GLY A 59 -23.30 23.98 18.64
C GLY A 59 -22.92 23.57 17.21
N SER A 60 -23.64 24.10 16.22
CA SER A 60 -23.36 23.77 14.81
C SER A 60 -23.28 24.96 13.87
N TYR A 61 -22.37 24.84 12.91
CA TYR A 61 -22.15 25.80 11.82
C TYR A 61 -22.23 25.11 10.46
N THR A 62 -22.89 25.78 9.51
CA THR A 62 -22.83 25.46 8.08
C THR A 62 -22.08 26.58 7.37
N MET A 63 -20.99 26.24 6.70
CA MET A 63 -20.25 27.16 5.85
C MET A 63 -20.99 27.27 4.51
N SER A 64 -21.64 28.41 4.26
CA SER A 64 -22.42 28.64 3.03
C SER A 64 -21.58 29.15 1.87
N ASP A 65 -20.37 29.66 2.16
CA ASP A 65 -19.39 30.00 1.14
C ASP A 65 -19.11 28.82 0.22
N ALA A 66 -18.84 29.10 -1.07
CA ALA A 66 -18.49 28.05 -2.03
C ALA A 66 -17.16 27.37 -1.70
N THR A 67 -16.24 28.06 -1.03
CA THR A 67 -14.92 27.56 -0.65
C THR A 67 -14.54 28.09 0.72
N LEU A 68 -13.71 27.35 1.45
CA LEU A 68 -13.06 27.83 2.68
C LEU A 68 -11.57 27.97 2.43
N THR A 69 -10.99 29.11 2.82
CA THR A 69 -9.53 29.27 2.86
C THR A 69 -9.09 29.76 4.23
N ALA A 70 -8.29 28.96 4.93
CA ALA A 70 -7.54 29.35 6.12
C ALA A 70 -6.06 29.39 5.75
N LEU A 71 -5.47 30.59 5.67
CA LEU A 71 -4.04 30.78 5.34
C LEU A 71 -3.12 30.23 6.45
N GLY A 72 -3.64 30.15 7.67
CA GLY A 72 -3.01 29.54 8.83
C GLY A 72 -3.76 28.27 9.25
N THR A 73 -4.11 28.21 10.52
CA THR A 73 -4.64 27.01 11.18
C THR A 73 -6.16 26.96 11.16
N TYR A 74 -6.71 25.79 10.83
CA TYR A 74 -8.06 25.40 11.22
C TYR A 74 -7.98 24.53 12.48
N ALA A 75 -8.67 24.92 13.55
CA ALA A 75 -8.74 24.17 14.79
C ALA A 75 -10.19 23.89 15.18
N GLN A 76 -10.49 22.66 15.60
CA GLN A 76 -11.82 22.29 16.08
C GLN A 76 -11.72 21.42 17.32
N SER A 77 -12.29 21.88 18.43
CA SER A 77 -12.33 21.13 19.70
C SER A 77 -13.73 20.65 20.07
N ALA A 78 -14.77 21.20 19.44
CA ALA A 78 -16.17 20.86 19.69
C ALA A 78 -17.06 21.21 18.49
N GLY A 79 -18.35 20.94 18.63
CA GLY A 79 -19.38 21.35 17.67
C GLY A 79 -19.43 20.51 16.40
N ALA A 80 -20.47 20.76 15.60
CA ALA A 80 -20.68 20.14 14.30
C ALA A 80 -20.48 21.16 13.18
N VAL A 81 -19.58 20.87 12.24
CA VAL A 81 -19.26 21.77 11.12
C VAL A 81 -19.61 21.11 9.80
N THR A 82 -20.40 21.79 8.98
CA THR A 82 -20.60 21.39 7.58
C THR A 82 -19.74 22.28 6.71
N PHE A 83 -18.72 21.71 6.08
CA PHE A 83 -17.80 22.42 5.17
C PHE A 83 -18.48 22.76 3.83
N PRO A 84 -17.90 23.69 3.06
CA PRO A 84 -18.35 24.01 1.70
C PRO A 84 -18.37 22.80 0.75
N THR A 85 -19.15 22.94 -0.32
CA THR A 85 -19.19 21.99 -1.45
C THR A 85 -18.01 22.17 -2.41
N GLY A 86 -17.33 23.32 -2.39
CA GLY A 86 -16.06 23.54 -3.07
C GLY A 86 -14.87 23.45 -2.12
N THR A 87 -13.67 23.67 -2.66
CA THR A 87 -12.39 23.41 -2.00
C THR A 87 -12.26 24.02 -0.60
N THR A 88 -11.71 23.24 0.33
CA THR A 88 -11.18 23.72 1.61
C THR A 88 -9.66 23.77 1.56
N THR A 89 -9.08 24.97 1.65
CA THR A 89 -7.62 25.19 1.59
C THR A 89 -7.07 25.55 2.96
N ILE A 90 -6.02 24.84 3.39
CA ILE A 90 -5.34 25.02 4.67
C ILE A 90 -3.85 25.34 4.44
N GLY A 91 -3.43 26.52 4.88
CA GLY A 91 -2.04 27.00 4.74
C GLY A 91 -1.14 26.65 5.93
N ALA A 92 -1.70 26.19 7.05
CA ALA A 92 -0.94 25.61 8.14
C ALA A 92 -1.54 24.27 8.62
N THR A 93 -1.94 24.20 9.88
CA THR A 93 -2.42 22.98 10.54
C THR A 93 -3.93 22.84 10.38
N PHE A 94 -4.41 21.62 10.10
CA PHE A 94 -5.81 21.25 10.27
C PHE A 94 -5.91 20.31 11.47
N ASN A 95 -6.49 20.78 12.57
CA ASN A 95 -6.51 20.03 13.82
C ASN A 95 -7.91 19.95 14.41
N ALA A 96 -8.66 18.92 14.01
CA ALA A 96 -9.86 18.51 14.71
C ALA A 96 -9.50 17.54 15.85
N THR A 97 -9.66 17.98 17.09
CA THR A 97 -9.43 17.18 18.31
C THR A 97 -10.73 16.76 19.01
N GLY A 98 -11.86 17.33 18.59
CA GLY A 98 -13.19 16.99 19.08
C GLY A 98 -14.27 17.51 18.15
N GLY A 99 -15.54 17.26 18.50
CA GLY A 99 -16.67 17.55 17.62
C GLY A 99 -16.74 16.62 16.40
N SER A 100 -17.51 17.03 15.39
CA SER A 100 -17.66 16.34 14.11
C SER A 100 -17.64 17.33 12.95
N PHE A 101 -17.31 16.86 11.75
CA PHE A 101 -17.52 17.65 10.55
C PHE A 101 -17.95 16.80 9.34
N THR A 102 -18.61 17.46 8.40
CA THR A 102 -19.01 16.89 7.10
C THR A 102 -18.27 17.63 5.99
N ASN A 103 -17.52 16.91 5.16
CA ASN A 103 -16.71 17.48 4.08
C ASN A 103 -17.46 17.68 2.74
N ASN A 104 -18.75 17.33 2.64
CA ASN A 104 -19.61 17.62 1.47
C ASN A 104 -19.02 17.27 0.08
N GLY A 105 -18.12 16.29 0.02
CA GLY A 105 -17.51 15.83 -1.23
C GLY A 105 -16.39 16.72 -1.77
N SER A 106 -15.96 17.76 -1.06
CA SER A 106 -15.00 18.74 -1.56
C SER A 106 -13.54 18.38 -1.24
N PRO A 107 -12.58 18.75 -2.10
CA PRO A 107 -11.17 18.52 -1.84
C PRO A 107 -10.67 19.33 -0.64
N PHE A 108 -9.87 18.69 0.21
CA PHE A 108 -8.99 19.35 1.18
C PHE A 108 -7.61 19.56 0.56
N VAL A 109 -7.15 20.81 0.48
CA VAL A 109 -5.85 21.17 -0.10
C VAL A 109 -4.95 21.78 0.96
N PHE A 110 -3.81 21.14 1.20
CA PHE A 110 -2.79 21.57 2.14
C PHE A 110 -1.65 22.26 1.40
N THR A 111 -1.41 23.54 1.71
CA THR A 111 -0.46 24.43 1.01
C THR A 111 0.70 24.89 1.88
N GLY A 112 0.73 24.49 3.15
CA GLY A 112 1.70 24.97 4.12
C GLY A 112 3.16 24.64 3.82
N THR A 113 4.05 25.51 4.31
CA THR A 113 5.50 25.40 4.11
C THR A 113 6.27 25.02 5.39
N GLY A 114 5.64 25.12 6.55
CA GLY A 114 6.20 24.70 7.84
C GLY A 114 5.83 23.25 8.21
N ALA A 115 6.04 22.91 9.48
CA ALA A 115 5.57 21.65 10.05
C ALA A 115 4.10 21.78 10.46
N GLN A 116 3.28 20.84 10.02
CA GLN A 116 1.83 20.88 10.13
C GLN A 116 1.27 19.57 10.66
N THR A 117 0.25 19.67 11.50
CA THR A 117 -0.59 18.53 11.84
C THR A 117 -1.80 18.49 10.91
N VAL A 118 -2.15 17.28 10.47
CA VAL A 118 -3.42 16.98 9.81
C VAL A 118 -4.15 15.97 10.69
N ARG A 119 -5.29 16.37 11.24
CA ARG A 119 -6.10 15.55 12.14
C ARG A 119 -7.58 15.74 11.83
N PHE A 120 -8.24 14.65 11.45
CA PHE A 120 -9.65 14.62 11.05
C PHE A 120 -10.58 14.12 12.15
N ASN A 121 -10.05 13.68 13.30
CA ASN A 121 -10.85 13.15 14.41
C ASN A 121 -11.75 11.99 13.96
N ASN A 122 -11.19 11.05 13.19
CA ASN A 122 -11.91 9.94 12.54
C ASN A 122 -13.02 10.35 11.55
N SER A 123 -13.16 11.64 11.22
CA SER A 123 -14.10 12.08 10.17
C SER A 123 -13.58 11.66 8.80
N THR A 124 -14.50 11.31 7.90
CA THR A 124 -14.16 11.01 6.51
C THR A 124 -14.04 12.30 5.70
N VAL A 125 -13.08 12.32 4.77
CA VAL A 125 -12.87 13.41 3.82
C VAL A 125 -12.98 12.87 2.40
N ALA A 126 -13.24 13.73 1.43
CA ALA A 126 -13.35 13.36 0.03
C ALA A 126 -11.96 13.11 -0.55
N SER A 127 -11.37 14.10 -1.21
CA SER A 127 -10.00 14.02 -1.72
C SER A 127 -9.04 14.86 -0.90
N LEU A 128 -7.78 14.45 -0.89
CA LEU A 128 -6.69 15.11 -0.20
C LEU A 128 -5.62 15.51 -1.20
N ALA A 129 -5.18 16.77 -1.16
CA ALA A 129 -4.07 17.25 -1.97
C ALA A 129 -3.03 17.94 -1.09
N PHE A 130 -1.79 17.42 -1.11
CA PHE A 130 -0.64 18.04 -0.47
C PHE A 130 0.20 18.73 -1.55
N THR A 131 0.19 20.06 -1.51
CA THR A 131 0.79 20.94 -2.54
C THR A 131 1.81 21.92 -1.96
N GLY A 132 1.84 22.06 -0.63
CA GLY A 132 2.83 22.87 0.06
C GLY A 132 4.17 22.16 0.22
N ALA A 133 5.25 22.94 0.34
CA ALA A 133 6.60 22.41 0.53
C ALA A 133 6.91 21.96 1.97
N GLY A 134 5.94 22.08 2.88
CA GLY A 134 6.11 21.78 4.31
C GLY A 134 6.15 20.29 4.65
N THR A 135 6.13 20.01 5.95
CA THR A 135 5.97 18.66 6.48
C THR A 135 4.57 18.51 7.05
N PHE A 136 3.85 17.48 6.63
CA PHE A 136 2.47 17.21 7.03
C PHE A 136 2.41 15.88 7.75
N THR A 137 1.99 15.89 9.01
CA THR A 137 1.81 14.67 9.80
C THR A 137 0.34 14.36 9.97
N MET A 138 -0.13 13.29 9.33
CA MET A 138 -1.46 12.74 9.59
C MET A 138 -1.46 12.06 10.95
N SER A 139 -2.03 12.73 11.95
CA SER A 139 -1.89 12.35 13.37
C SER A 139 -3.01 11.46 13.90
N ASP A 140 -4.06 11.22 13.10
CA ASP A 140 -5.02 10.17 13.43
C ASP A 140 -4.32 8.80 13.34
N THR A 141 -4.78 7.85 14.16
CA THR A 141 -4.35 6.45 13.99
C THR A 141 -4.90 5.89 12.69
N ASN A 142 -6.16 6.19 12.36
CA ASN A 142 -6.79 5.78 11.13
C ASN A 142 -7.36 7.01 10.41
N ALA A 143 -7.29 7.03 9.08
CA ALA A 143 -7.89 8.07 8.26
C ALA A 143 -8.59 7.48 7.03
N THR A 144 -9.51 8.23 6.45
CA THR A 144 -10.24 7.80 5.25
C THR A 144 -10.46 8.97 4.31
N SER A 145 -9.92 8.84 3.09
CA SER A 145 -10.24 9.65 1.93
C SER A 145 -11.16 8.84 1.02
N THR A 146 -12.39 9.30 0.78
CA THR A 146 -13.33 8.61 -0.13
C THR A 146 -13.01 8.84 -1.60
N GLY A 147 -12.19 9.84 -1.91
CA GLY A 147 -11.64 10.13 -3.22
C GLY A 147 -10.12 9.91 -3.27
N SER A 148 -9.46 10.60 -4.21
CA SER A 148 -8.02 10.48 -4.43
C SER A 148 -7.19 11.26 -3.41
N VAL A 149 -5.99 10.74 -3.16
CA VAL A 149 -4.93 11.39 -2.39
C VAL A 149 -3.77 11.71 -3.33
N THR A 150 -3.38 12.98 -3.40
CA THR A 150 -2.30 13.42 -4.29
C THR A 150 -1.25 14.21 -3.51
N ILE A 151 0.01 13.87 -3.70
CA ILE A 151 1.16 14.54 -3.10
C ILE A 151 2.02 15.08 -4.24
N THR A 152 2.13 16.41 -4.31
CA THR A 152 2.85 17.13 -5.36
C THR A 152 4.00 17.98 -4.82
N ALA A 153 4.12 18.11 -3.51
CA ALA A 153 5.23 18.77 -2.84
C ALA A 153 5.29 18.35 -1.36
N GLY A 154 6.39 18.72 -0.70
CA GLY A 154 6.57 18.53 0.74
C GLY A 154 6.79 17.07 1.14
N SER A 155 6.72 16.83 2.45
CA SER A 155 6.78 15.49 3.04
C SER A 155 5.48 15.18 3.75
N VAL A 156 4.89 14.02 3.48
CA VAL A 156 3.66 13.56 4.15
C VAL A 156 3.95 12.30 4.94
N THR A 157 3.75 12.37 6.26
CA THR A 157 3.74 11.22 7.15
C THR A 157 2.31 10.71 7.25
N LEU A 158 2.08 9.46 6.83
CA LEU A 158 0.78 8.81 6.86
C LEU A 158 0.33 8.48 8.32
N PRO A 159 -0.95 8.13 8.53
CA PRO A 159 -1.45 7.62 9.82
C PRO A 159 -0.66 6.42 10.33
N SER A 160 -0.71 6.13 11.63
CA SER A 160 0.00 4.97 12.19
C SER A 160 -0.68 3.62 11.98
N GLY A 161 -1.97 3.63 11.61
CA GLY A 161 -2.78 2.47 11.29
C GLY A 161 -3.35 2.56 9.88
N ASN A 162 -4.66 2.40 9.73
CA ASN A 162 -5.29 2.24 8.42
C ASN A 162 -5.48 3.58 7.72
N PHE A 163 -5.05 3.68 6.46
CA PHE A 163 -5.38 4.79 5.58
C PHE A 163 -6.16 4.32 4.37
N ALA A 164 -7.48 4.48 4.42
CA ALA A 164 -8.36 4.11 3.31
C ALA A 164 -8.39 5.20 2.23
N VAL A 165 -8.28 4.78 0.97
CA VAL A 165 -8.27 5.66 -0.22
C VAL A 165 -9.26 5.11 -1.26
N GLY A 166 -10.32 5.87 -1.54
CA GLY A 166 -11.38 5.48 -2.48
C GLY A 166 -11.11 5.83 -3.94
N GLY A 167 -10.09 6.66 -4.20
CA GLY A 167 -9.61 6.98 -5.55
C GLY A 167 -8.16 6.54 -5.76
N ASN A 168 -7.38 7.39 -6.42
CA ASN A 168 -5.96 7.15 -6.62
C ASN A 168 -5.16 7.52 -5.37
N PHE A 169 -4.05 6.83 -5.12
CA PHE A 169 -2.99 7.31 -4.25
C PHE A 169 -1.78 7.66 -5.12
N GLU A 170 -1.44 8.94 -5.20
CA GLU A 170 -0.41 9.41 -6.13
C GLU A 170 0.58 10.35 -5.46
N LYS A 171 1.78 9.85 -5.20
CA LYS A 171 2.93 10.71 -4.95
C LYS A 171 3.59 11.05 -6.28
N ARG A 172 3.33 12.27 -6.77
CA ARG A 172 3.88 12.82 -8.02
C ARG A 172 5.17 13.60 -7.81
N ALA A 173 5.41 14.08 -6.59
CA ALA A 173 6.65 14.69 -6.11
C ALA A 173 6.68 14.69 -4.57
N GLY A 174 7.74 15.21 -3.96
CA GLY A 174 7.91 15.22 -2.51
C GLY A 174 8.28 13.84 -1.94
N THR A 175 7.93 13.58 -0.68
CA THR A 175 8.18 12.31 0.02
C THR A 175 6.96 11.80 0.76
N VAL A 176 6.84 10.47 0.87
CA VAL A 176 5.89 9.80 1.75
C VAL A 176 6.67 9.04 2.81
N THR A 177 6.30 9.24 4.07
CA THR A 177 6.73 8.41 5.20
C THR A 177 5.55 7.54 5.61
N HIS A 178 5.69 6.22 5.44
CA HIS A 178 4.60 5.28 5.63
C HIS A 178 4.09 5.22 7.08
N ASN A 179 4.93 5.48 8.10
CA ASN A 179 4.55 5.47 9.52
C ASN A 179 3.78 4.20 9.93
N THR A 180 4.22 3.03 9.49
CA THR A 180 3.51 1.74 9.63
C THR A 180 2.06 1.70 9.11
N SER A 181 1.66 2.62 8.23
CA SER A 181 0.29 2.67 7.71
C SER A 181 -0.02 1.49 6.80
N GLU A 182 -1.18 0.86 7.00
CA GLU A 182 -1.80 0.03 5.96
C GLU A 182 -2.60 0.94 5.02
N ILE A 183 -2.15 1.09 3.78
CA ILE A 183 -2.95 1.75 2.75
C ILE A 183 -4.01 0.78 2.23
N ILE A 184 -5.27 1.15 2.35
CA ILE A 184 -6.41 0.34 1.91
C ILE A 184 -7.04 0.99 0.68
N MET A 185 -6.82 0.41 -0.49
CA MET A 185 -7.38 0.89 -1.75
C MET A 185 -8.80 0.33 -1.91
N THR A 186 -9.81 1.22 -1.85
CA THR A 186 -11.23 0.84 -1.78
C THR A 186 -12.04 1.16 -3.05
N SER A 187 -11.39 1.66 -4.11
CA SER A 187 -12.08 2.11 -5.32
C SER A 187 -12.93 1.02 -5.98
N ALA A 188 -14.16 1.37 -6.36
CA ALA A 188 -15.05 0.50 -7.13
C ALA A 188 -14.80 0.61 -8.66
N THR A 189 -13.98 1.57 -9.09
CA THR A 189 -13.64 1.84 -10.49
C THR A 189 -12.13 1.74 -10.68
N THR A 190 -11.65 2.04 -11.87
CA THR A 190 -10.20 2.12 -12.10
C THR A 190 -9.53 3.13 -11.19
N ALA A 191 -8.42 2.74 -10.58
CA ALA A 191 -7.61 3.61 -9.74
C ALA A 191 -6.12 3.24 -9.83
N VAL A 192 -5.25 4.16 -9.42
CA VAL A 192 -3.80 3.92 -9.44
C VAL A 192 -3.15 4.07 -8.06
N LEU A 193 -2.06 3.33 -7.87
CA LEU A 193 -1.11 3.50 -6.77
C LEU A 193 0.23 3.91 -7.36
N THR A 194 0.69 5.12 -7.02
CA THR A 194 2.00 5.66 -7.41
C THR A 194 2.76 6.10 -6.17
N ALA A 195 3.86 5.42 -5.86
CA ALA A 195 4.73 5.72 -4.72
C ALA A 195 5.98 6.51 -5.13
N SER A 196 6.28 6.63 -6.43
CA SER A 196 7.46 7.30 -7.01
C SER A 196 8.73 7.05 -6.19
N SER A 197 9.11 5.78 -6.08
CA SER A 197 10.28 5.29 -5.33
C SER A 197 10.25 5.46 -3.80
N SER A 198 9.13 5.88 -3.20
CA SER A 198 8.96 5.77 -1.75
C SER A 198 8.56 4.35 -1.37
N ASP A 199 9.17 3.81 -0.32
CA ASP A 199 8.71 2.57 0.29
C ASP A 199 7.36 2.80 0.98
N LEU A 200 6.45 1.84 0.81
CA LEU A 200 5.19 1.78 1.54
C LEU A 200 5.27 0.65 2.57
N TYR A 201 4.39 0.66 3.57
CA TYR A 201 4.39 -0.38 4.60
C TYR A 201 3.58 -1.59 4.15
N ALA A 202 2.28 -1.62 4.48
CA ALA A 202 1.35 -2.63 4.01
C ALA A 202 0.38 -2.00 3.00
N VAL A 203 -0.01 -2.76 1.99
CA VAL A 203 -1.03 -2.34 1.01
C VAL A 203 -2.06 -3.44 0.84
N ARG A 204 -3.33 -3.05 0.91
CA ARG A 204 -4.47 -3.93 0.73
C ARG A 204 -5.47 -3.37 -0.26
N PHE A 205 -5.81 -4.15 -1.28
CA PHE A 205 -6.85 -3.83 -2.25
C PHE A 205 -8.15 -4.54 -1.85
N THR A 206 -9.20 -3.77 -1.54
CA THR A 206 -10.52 -4.28 -1.16
C THR A 206 -11.64 -3.82 -2.08
N GLY A 207 -11.39 -2.77 -2.87
CA GLY A 207 -12.31 -2.30 -3.89
C GLY A 207 -12.48 -3.29 -5.03
N ALA A 208 -13.64 -3.26 -5.70
CA ALA A 208 -13.92 -4.09 -6.87
C ALA A 208 -13.27 -3.58 -8.16
N GLY A 209 -12.61 -2.41 -8.10
CA GLY A 209 -11.99 -1.75 -9.24
C GLY A 209 -10.81 -2.50 -9.84
N ALA A 210 -10.37 -1.99 -11.00
CA ALA A 210 -9.11 -2.37 -11.61
C ALA A 210 -8.02 -1.39 -11.15
N PHE A 211 -7.02 -1.89 -10.45
CA PHE A 211 -5.93 -1.10 -9.90
C PHE A 211 -4.66 -1.28 -10.73
N THR A 212 -3.88 -0.20 -10.86
CA THR A 212 -2.55 -0.26 -11.46
C THR A 212 -1.53 0.32 -10.50
N ILE A 213 -0.48 -0.45 -10.21
CA ILE A 213 0.75 0.08 -9.62
C ILE A 213 1.59 0.64 -10.78
N THR A 214 1.82 1.94 -10.77
CA THR A 214 2.45 2.64 -11.91
C THR A 214 3.96 2.70 -11.81
N ASP A 215 4.53 2.48 -10.62
CA ASP A 215 5.96 2.38 -10.43
C ASP A 215 6.55 1.19 -11.20
N GLU A 216 7.74 1.38 -11.77
CA GLU A 216 8.50 0.27 -12.32
C GLU A 216 8.93 -0.70 -11.20
N ASN A 217 9.37 -0.16 -10.07
CA ASN A 217 9.75 -0.93 -8.90
C ASN A 217 9.06 -0.35 -7.66
N ILE A 218 8.49 -1.21 -6.82
CA ILE A 218 7.84 -0.81 -5.57
C ILE A 218 8.23 -1.74 -4.43
N THR A 219 8.34 -1.18 -3.23
CA THR A 219 8.62 -1.91 -2.00
C THR A 219 7.46 -1.77 -1.03
N PHE A 220 6.98 -2.91 -0.53
CA PHE A 220 6.12 -3.03 0.63
C PHE A 220 6.94 -3.63 1.77
N LEU A 221 7.16 -2.86 2.85
CA LEU A 221 7.94 -3.32 4.00
C LEU A 221 7.20 -4.37 4.84
N ASP A 222 5.89 -4.48 4.67
CA ASP A 222 5.06 -5.52 5.27
C ASP A 222 4.20 -6.18 4.18
N SER A 223 2.91 -6.42 4.45
CA SER A 223 2.12 -7.36 3.69
C SER A 223 1.45 -6.72 2.47
N PHE A 224 1.35 -7.51 1.41
CA PHE A 224 0.63 -7.17 0.18
C PHE A 224 -0.60 -8.07 0.07
N THR A 225 -1.79 -7.46 0.01
CA THR A 225 -3.06 -8.18 -0.04
C THR A 225 -3.94 -7.72 -1.19
N VAL A 226 -4.43 -8.68 -1.99
CA VAL A 226 -5.51 -8.48 -2.97
C VAL A 226 -6.74 -9.25 -2.48
N ALA A 227 -7.61 -8.55 -1.77
CA ALA A 227 -8.84 -9.13 -1.20
C ALA A 227 -10.03 -9.07 -2.15
N ASN A 228 -9.99 -8.19 -3.16
CA ASN A 228 -11.01 -8.04 -4.19
C ASN A 228 -10.42 -7.28 -5.40
N GLY A 229 -11.15 -7.27 -6.52
CA GLY A 229 -10.77 -6.53 -7.73
C GLY A 229 -9.60 -7.17 -8.47
N SER A 230 -8.97 -6.37 -9.33
CA SER A 230 -7.77 -6.77 -10.07
C SER A 230 -6.63 -5.77 -9.86
N VAL A 231 -5.39 -6.24 -9.81
CA VAL A 231 -4.20 -5.41 -9.64
C VAL A 231 -3.20 -5.72 -10.76
N GLN A 232 -2.91 -4.74 -11.61
CA GLN A 232 -1.71 -4.78 -12.44
C GLN A 232 -0.51 -4.41 -11.56
N MET A 233 0.38 -5.38 -11.35
CA MET A 233 1.59 -5.23 -10.55
C MET A 233 2.62 -4.34 -11.26
N ALA A 234 3.60 -3.87 -10.49
CA ALA A 234 4.75 -3.14 -11.03
C ALA A 234 5.43 -3.92 -12.17
N SER A 235 5.91 -3.21 -13.20
CA SER A 235 6.48 -3.83 -14.40
C SER A 235 7.86 -4.44 -14.17
N GLY A 236 8.63 -3.91 -13.23
CA GLY A 236 9.91 -4.41 -12.75
C GLY A 236 9.72 -5.27 -11.49
N THR A 237 10.18 -4.79 -10.33
CA THR A 237 10.15 -5.57 -9.08
C THR A 237 9.10 -5.07 -8.11
N THR A 238 8.25 -5.99 -7.61
CA THR A 238 7.44 -5.79 -6.41
C THR A 238 8.11 -6.51 -5.25
N ALA A 239 8.75 -5.77 -4.35
CA ALA A 239 9.38 -6.32 -3.15
C ALA A 239 8.41 -6.34 -1.96
N ILE A 240 8.36 -7.45 -1.23
CA ILE A 240 7.41 -7.69 -0.13
C ILE A 240 8.15 -8.25 1.09
N GLY A 241 8.20 -7.44 2.15
CA GLY A 241 8.79 -7.78 3.44
C GLY A 241 7.86 -8.57 4.38
N GLY A 242 6.56 -8.61 4.08
CA GLY A 242 5.55 -9.35 4.84
C GLY A 242 4.99 -10.58 4.11
N SER A 243 3.71 -10.85 4.33
CA SER A 243 2.97 -11.91 3.64
C SER A 243 2.39 -11.41 2.31
N LEU A 244 2.26 -12.31 1.33
CA LEU A 244 1.48 -12.09 0.11
C LEU A 244 0.19 -12.90 0.20
N THR A 245 -0.97 -12.25 0.05
CA THR A 245 -2.28 -12.92 -0.01
C THR A 245 -3.13 -12.35 -1.14
N ALA A 246 -3.50 -13.17 -2.11
CA ALA A 246 -4.35 -12.77 -3.25
C ALA A 246 -5.45 -13.79 -3.54
N THR A 247 -6.08 -14.32 -2.48
CA THR A 247 -7.13 -15.34 -2.60
C THR A 247 -8.52 -14.77 -2.92
N GLY A 248 -8.74 -13.47 -2.66
CA GLY A 248 -10.03 -12.81 -2.89
C GLY A 248 -10.12 -11.98 -4.16
N GLY A 249 -8.98 -11.64 -4.77
CA GLY A 249 -8.92 -10.91 -6.04
C GLY A 249 -7.81 -11.42 -6.95
N THR A 250 -7.55 -10.69 -8.03
CA THR A 250 -6.57 -11.10 -9.03
C THR A 250 -5.40 -10.13 -9.13
N PHE A 251 -4.23 -10.62 -9.52
CA PHE A 251 -3.14 -9.78 -9.97
C PHE A 251 -2.56 -10.27 -11.29
N THR A 252 -2.03 -9.35 -12.09
CA THR A 252 -1.32 -9.65 -13.34
C THR A 252 0.09 -9.07 -13.28
N HIS A 253 1.03 -9.77 -13.90
CA HIS A 253 2.38 -9.26 -14.17
C HIS A 253 2.56 -9.12 -15.67
N ALA A 254 3.25 -8.06 -16.09
CA ALA A 254 3.79 -7.99 -17.45
C ALA A 254 4.97 -8.96 -17.58
N THR A 255 6.16 -8.54 -17.12
CA THR A 255 7.41 -9.33 -17.16
C THR A 255 8.25 -9.17 -15.88
N GLY A 256 7.62 -8.69 -14.79
CA GLY A 256 8.29 -8.34 -13.55
C GLY A 256 8.59 -9.50 -12.60
N THR A 257 9.23 -9.17 -11.47
CA THR A 257 9.57 -10.09 -10.39
C THR A 257 8.83 -9.74 -9.11
N VAL A 258 8.21 -10.74 -8.48
CA VAL A 258 7.84 -10.64 -7.07
C VAL A 258 9.02 -11.10 -6.23
N LEU A 259 9.59 -10.18 -5.45
CA LEU A 259 10.69 -10.46 -4.52
C LEU A 259 10.14 -10.54 -3.09
N LEU A 260 10.26 -11.70 -2.49
CA LEU A 260 9.96 -11.94 -1.09
C LEU A 260 11.25 -11.76 -0.27
N ASN A 261 11.30 -10.75 0.59
CA ASN A 261 12.51 -10.31 1.31
C ASN A 261 12.29 -10.06 2.81
N ALA A 262 11.40 -10.82 3.44
CA ALA A 262 11.08 -10.68 4.86
C ALA A 262 12.32 -10.78 5.76
N SER A 263 12.33 -9.98 6.82
CA SER A 263 13.38 -9.97 7.84
C SER A 263 13.13 -10.95 9.01
N GLY A 264 12.01 -11.69 8.97
CA GLY A 264 11.66 -12.66 10.02
C GLY A 264 10.74 -13.78 9.51
N ALA A 265 10.59 -14.82 10.33
CA ALA A 265 9.78 -16.00 10.02
C ALA A 265 8.26 -15.78 10.20
N GLY A 266 7.48 -16.80 9.85
CA GLY A 266 6.02 -16.84 10.04
C GLY A 266 5.21 -16.14 8.96
N ARG A 267 5.81 -15.88 7.79
CA ARG A 267 5.14 -15.24 6.65
C ARG A 267 4.46 -16.28 5.77
N THR A 268 3.46 -15.85 5.02
CA THR A 268 2.73 -16.70 4.09
C THR A 268 2.78 -16.14 2.68
N VAL A 269 2.79 -17.05 1.70
CA VAL A 269 2.70 -16.71 0.28
C VAL A 269 1.54 -17.50 -0.29
N ASN A 270 0.38 -16.85 -0.43
CA ASN A 270 -0.82 -17.44 -0.97
C ASN A 270 -1.35 -16.59 -2.14
N PRO A 271 -0.91 -16.86 -3.38
CA PRO A 271 -1.38 -16.13 -4.55
C PRO A 271 -2.81 -16.52 -4.97
N GLY A 272 -3.44 -17.53 -4.35
CA GLY A 272 -4.70 -18.07 -4.82
C GLY A 272 -4.55 -18.67 -6.22
N VAL A 273 -5.38 -18.20 -7.16
CA VAL A 273 -5.35 -18.64 -8.57
C VAL A 273 -4.40 -17.82 -9.45
N ASN A 274 -3.70 -16.85 -8.87
CA ASN A 274 -2.88 -15.91 -9.63
C ASN A 274 -1.54 -16.50 -10.03
N THR A 275 -1.03 -16.04 -11.17
CA THR A 275 0.26 -16.48 -11.71
C THR A 275 1.29 -15.37 -11.57
N PHE A 276 2.51 -15.75 -11.20
CA PHE A 276 3.66 -14.88 -11.22
C PHE A 276 4.30 -14.93 -12.62
N HIS A 277 4.96 -13.84 -13.02
CA HIS A 277 5.95 -13.95 -14.08
C HIS A 277 7.24 -14.56 -13.53
N ASN A 278 7.98 -13.78 -12.73
CA ASN A 278 9.06 -14.31 -11.89
C ASN A 278 8.67 -14.26 -10.41
N LEU A 279 9.07 -15.28 -9.66
CA LEU A 279 9.04 -15.30 -8.20
C LEU A 279 10.45 -15.48 -7.66
N GLN A 280 10.84 -14.69 -6.67
CA GLN A 280 12.14 -14.82 -6.01
C GLN A 280 11.98 -14.74 -4.49
N ILE A 281 12.63 -15.67 -3.78
CA ILE A 281 12.81 -15.62 -2.32
C ILE A 281 14.25 -15.21 -2.04
N GLY A 282 14.42 -14.00 -1.52
CA GLY A 282 15.70 -13.38 -1.18
C GLY A 282 15.70 -12.89 0.28
N ALA A 283 15.36 -13.79 1.20
CA ALA A 283 15.04 -13.45 2.59
C ALA A 283 15.91 -14.27 3.57
N PRO A 284 17.21 -13.96 3.73
CA PRO A 284 18.14 -14.80 4.51
C PRO A 284 17.73 -15.00 5.97
N ALA A 285 17.04 -14.03 6.58
CA ALA A 285 16.45 -14.13 7.91
C ALA A 285 14.94 -14.49 7.89
N GLY A 286 14.33 -14.47 6.70
CA GLY A 286 12.90 -14.65 6.50
C GLY A 286 12.48 -16.11 6.48
N GLY A 287 11.22 -16.35 6.86
CA GLY A 287 10.63 -17.68 6.87
C GLY A 287 9.23 -17.66 6.28
N TYR A 288 8.98 -18.54 5.30
CA TYR A 288 7.73 -18.57 4.54
C TYR A 288 7.06 -19.94 4.57
N THR A 289 5.73 -19.93 4.70
CA THR A 289 4.87 -21.01 4.21
C THR A 289 4.38 -20.64 2.82
N LEU A 290 4.76 -21.42 1.82
CA LEU A 290 4.35 -21.26 0.42
C LEU A 290 3.18 -22.18 0.10
N TYR A 291 2.05 -21.61 -0.30
CA TYR A 291 0.92 -22.34 -0.88
C TYR A 291 1.14 -22.55 -2.39
N SER A 292 0.19 -23.20 -3.07
CA SER A 292 0.27 -23.40 -4.51
C SER A 292 0.61 -22.11 -5.24
N ALA A 293 1.60 -22.21 -6.13
CA ALA A 293 2.12 -21.07 -6.88
C ALA A 293 2.45 -21.51 -8.29
N THR A 294 2.20 -20.62 -9.25
CA THR A 294 2.52 -20.84 -10.67
C THR A 294 3.37 -19.68 -11.14
N THR A 295 4.52 -20.00 -11.75
CA THR A 295 5.37 -19.03 -12.44
C THR A 295 5.35 -19.33 -13.93
N THR A 296 5.14 -18.30 -14.74
CA THR A 296 5.25 -18.41 -16.21
C THR A 296 6.69 -18.33 -16.70
N ASN A 297 7.60 -17.81 -15.86
CA ASN A 297 9.03 -17.81 -16.10
C ASN A 297 9.76 -18.37 -14.86
N ASN A 298 10.67 -17.62 -14.22
CA ASN A 298 11.57 -18.20 -13.24
C ASN A 298 10.98 -18.25 -11.82
N PHE A 299 11.30 -19.32 -11.09
CA PHE A 299 11.17 -19.36 -9.63
C PHE A 299 12.55 -19.59 -9.00
N THR A 300 13.03 -18.61 -8.23
CA THR A 300 14.36 -18.65 -7.59
C THR A 300 14.25 -18.57 -6.07
N ILE A 301 14.79 -19.57 -5.39
CA ILE A 301 15.01 -19.56 -3.94
C ILE A 301 16.50 -19.25 -3.72
N ALA A 302 16.81 -17.95 -3.64
CA ALA A 302 18.18 -17.47 -3.48
C ALA A 302 18.66 -17.60 -2.03
N SER A 303 17.80 -17.24 -1.07
CA SER A 303 18.09 -17.35 0.36
C SER A 303 16.80 -17.38 1.18
N ALA A 304 16.73 -18.22 2.19
CA ALA A 304 15.66 -18.29 3.18
C ALA A 304 16.23 -18.83 4.50
N ASN A 305 15.71 -18.39 5.65
CA ASN A 305 15.97 -19.08 6.91
C ASN A 305 15.21 -20.41 6.95
N ILE A 306 13.92 -20.36 6.56
CA ILE A 306 13.08 -21.55 6.39
C ILE A 306 12.07 -21.33 5.27
N LEU A 307 11.89 -22.33 4.41
CA LEU A 307 10.80 -22.38 3.44
C LEU A 307 10.03 -23.69 3.63
N THR A 308 8.78 -23.59 4.05
CA THR A 308 7.87 -24.73 4.07
C THR A 308 6.90 -24.60 2.91
N VAL A 309 6.93 -25.56 2.00
CA VAL A 309 5.89 -25.67 0.96
C VAL A 309 4.75 -26.48 1.54
N ASP A 310 3.53 -25.95 1.47
CA ASP A 310 2.35 -26.58 2.05
C ASP A 310 2.19 -28.02 1.48
N PRO A 311 1.89 -29.03 2.31
CA PRO A 311 1.79 -30.41 1.84
C PRO A 311 0.71 -30.65 0.77
N THR A 312 -0.21 -29.72 0.56
CA THR A 312 -1.23 -29.79 -0.50
C THR A 312 -0.89 -28.90 -1.69
N ALA A 313 0.21 -28.14 -1.62
CA ALA A 313 0.58 -27.21 -2.66
C ALA A 313 1.10 -27.91 -3.92
N THR A 314 0.74 -27.33 -5.05
CA THR A 314 1.41 -27.55 -6.34
C THR A 314 2.18 -26.30 -6.71
N VAL A 315 3.50 -26.44 -6.86
CA VAL A 315 4.39 -25.39 -7.37
C VAL A 315 4.72 -25.71 -8.82
N TYR A 316 4.22 -24.90 -9.75
CA TYR A 316 4.48 -25.03 -11.17
C TYR A 316 5.46 -23.96 -11.65
N VAL A 317 6.50 -24.38 -12.37
CA VAL A 317 7.53 -23.49 -12.92
C VAL A 317 7.66 -23.70 -14.43
N GLY A 318 7.20 -22.71 -15.20
CA GLY A 318 7.28 -22.70 -16.66
C GLY A 318 8.61 -22.21 -17.23
N GLY A 319 9.49 -21.67 -16.38
CA GLY A 319 10.85 -21.29 -16.74
C GLY A 319 11.89 -22.04 -15.90
N VAL A 320 12.94 -21.36 -15.47
CA VAL A 320 14.00 -21.97 -14.65
C VAL A 320 13.63 -21.97 -13.17
N PHE A 321 13.63 -23.16 -12.57
CA PHE A 321 13.64 -23.31 -11.12
C PHE A 321 15.08 -23.33 -10.59
N THR A 322 15.39 -22.52 -9.58
CA THR A 322 16.69 -22.55 -8.90
C THR A 322 16.49 -22.57 -7.39
N ASN A 323 17.20 -23.46 -6.71
CA ASN A 323 17.16 -23.59 -5.26
C ASN A 323 18.58 -23.61 -4.68
N SER A 324 18.96 -22.52 -4.04
CA SER A 324 20.29 -22.35 -3.43
C SER A 324 20.33 -22.65 -1.94
N VAL A 325 19.18 -22.91 -1.30
CA VAL A 325 19.06 -23.06 0.16
C VAL A 325 19.26 -24.53 0.56
N GLY A 326 18.42 -25.43 0.06
CA GLY A 326 18.59 -26.87 0.27
C GLY A 326 18.46 -27.35 1.73
N GLY A 327 18.28 -28.67 1.89
CA GLY A 327 18.36 -29.40 3.15
C GLY A 327 17.38 -28.91 4.20
N ALA A 328 17.85 -28.69 5.42
CA ALA A 328 17.00 -28.27 6.54
C ALA A 328 16.39 -26.87 6.37
N GLY A 329 16.88 -26.06 5.42
CA GLY A 329 16.34 -24.74 5.12
C GLY A 329 15.07 -24.78 4.28
N THR A 330 14.69 -25.93 3.71
CA THR A 330 13.41 -26.09 3.02
C THR A 330 12.67 -27.36 3.44
N THR A 331 11.36 -27.40 3.19
CA THR A 331 10.52 -28.57 3.44
C THR A 331 9.49 -28.69 2.33
N TRP A 332 9.50 -29.82 1.63
CA TRP A 332 8.62 -30.11 0.49
C TRP A 332 7.72 -31.32 0.71
N THR A 333 7.74 -31.92 1.89
CA THR A 333 7.00 -33.16 2.20
C THR A 333 5.51 -33.02 1.88
N GLY A 334 5.00 -33.91 1.02
CA GLY A 334 3.59 -33.93 0.57
C GLY A 334 3.29 -33.03 -0.63
N SER A 335 4.07 -31.96 -0.84
CA SER A 335 3.86 -31.03 -1.95
C SER A 335 4.25 -31.63 -3.31
N THR A 336 3.80 -30.98 -4.40
CA THR A 336 4.18 -31.31 -5.78
C THR A 336 4.96 -30.16 -6.41
N LEU A 337 6.14 -30.44 -6.95
CA LEU A 337 6.93 -29.54 -7.78
C LEU A 337 6.85 -29.99 -9.24
N ILE A 338 6.38 -29.11 -10.12
CA ILE A 338 6.29 -29.34 -11.56
C ILE A 338 7.27 -28.41 -12.27
N LEU A 339 8.19 -28.99 -13.03
CA LEU A 339 9.21 -28.31 -13.82
C LEU A 339 8.89 -28.53 -15.30
N ASP A 340 8.51 -27.47 -16.01
CA ASP A 340 7.97 -27.56 -17.37
C ASP A 340 8.50 -26.43 -18.25
N SER A 341 9.83 -26.36 -18.34
CA SER A 341 10.54 -25.24 -18.98
C SER A 341 10.73 -25.40 -20.49
N GLN A 342 10.59 -26.63 -21.00
CA GLN A 342 10.98 -27.03 -22.36
C GLN A 342 12.46 -26.74 -22.67
N THR A 343 13.32 -26.72 -21.63
CA THR A 343 14.75 -26.47 -21.74
C THR A 343 15.56 -27.35 -20.78
N ALA A 344 16.88 -27.37 -20.98
CA ALA A 344 17.83 -28.06 -20.13
C ALA A 344 18.51 -27.14 -19.11
N TYR A 345 18.42 -27.44 -17.81
CA TYR A 345 19.04 -26.63 -16.76
C TYR A 345 19.37 -27.42 -15.49
N SER A 346 20.08 -26.79 -14.56
CA SER A 346 20.36 -27.36 -13.24
C SER A 346 19.52 -26.65 -12.18
N ILE A 347 18.82 -27.39 -11.30
CA ILE A 347 18.01 -26.78 -10.23
C ILE A 347 18.86 -26.25 -9.08
N ASN A 348 20.07 -26.78 -8.93
CA ASN A 348 21.03 -26.37 -7.91
C ASN A 348 22.47 -26.71 -8.34
N GLY A 349 23.45 -26.18 -7.62
CA GLY A 349 24.87 -26.44 -7.84
C GLY A 349 25.46 -27.48 -6.89
N ARG A 350 26.66 -27.97 -7.23
CA ARG A 350 27.43 -28.93 -6.41
C ARG A 350 27.83 -28.40 -5.03
N THR A 351 27.77 -27.09 -4.81
CA THR A 351 28.07 -26.49 -3.50
C THR A 351 26.84 -26.32 -2.63
N ASN A 352 25.64 -26.61 -3.14
CA ASN A 352 24.39 -26.58 -2.36
C ASN A 352 24.16 -27.93 -1.68
N SER A 353 23.35 -27.94 -0.62
CA SER A 353 23.02 -29.14 0.19
C SER A 353 22.02 -30.11 -0.48
N GLY A 354 21.51 -29.77 -1.67
CA GLY A 354 20.41 -30.50 -2.32
C GLY A 354 19.10 -30.40 -1.54
N ASP A 355 18.04 -31.04 -2.02
CA ASP A 355 16.76 -31.08 -1.31
C ASP A 355 16.03 -32.40 -1.46
N VAL A 356 15.10 -32.66 -0.54
CA VAL A 356 14.17 -33.78 -0.63
C VAL A 356 12.80 -33.24 -1.00
N TYR A 357 12.46 -33.34 -2.29
CA TYR A 357 11.18 -32.91 -2.82
C TYR A 357 10.06 -33.92 -2.49
N GLY A 358 8.81 -33.46 -2.50
CA GLY A 358 7.64 -34.35 -2.43
C GLY A 358 7.48 -35.14 -3.73
N ALA A 359 6.44 -34.84 -4.51
CA ALA A 359 6.34 -35.30 -5.89
C ALA A 359 7.12 -34.35 -6.81
N LEU A 360 8.06 -34.89 -7.59
CA LEU A 360 8.77 -34.15 -8.64
C LEU A 360 8.24 -34.60 -10.01
N VAL A 361 7.66 -33.66 -10.76
CA VAL A 361 7.16 -33.89 -12.11
C VAL A 361 8.00 -33.08 -13.08
N ILE A 362 8.55 -33.74 -14.09
CA ILE A 362 9.28 -33.12 -15.18
C ILE A 362 8.40 -33.19 -16.42
N GLY A 363 7.94 -32.02 -16.88
CA GLY A 363 7.11 -31.83 -18.07
C GLY A 363 7.89 -32.09 -19.37
N ALA A 364 7.24 -31.89 -20.51
CA ALA A 364 7.81 -32.23 -21.82
C ALA A 364 9.05 -31.38 -22.15
N ASP A 365 9.95 -31.94 -22.95
CA ASP A 365 11.18 -31.33 -23.45
C ASP A 365 12.04 -30.65 -22.36
N THR A 366 11.94 -31.10 -21.12
CA THR A 366 12.57 -30.49 -19.94
C THR A 366 13.64 -31.42 -19.38
N ASP A 367 14.90 -31.00 -19.45
CA ASP A 367 16.05 -31.80 -19.01
C ASP A 367 16.66 -31.22 -17.73
N ILE A 368 16.54 -31.96 -16.63
CA ILE A 368 16.92 -31.48 -15.30
C ILE A 368 18.20 -32.12 -14.82
N ARG A 369 19.13 -31.29 -14.36
CA ARG A 369 20.27 -31.71 -13.52
C ARG A 369 20.02 -31.29 -12.08
N ALA A 370 20.26 -32.20 -11.15
CA ALA A 370 20.23 -31.93 -9.73
C ALA A 370 21.49 -32.47 -9.06
N TRP A 371 21.90 -31.83 -7.97
CA TRP A 371 22.95 -32.30 -7.07
C TRP A 371 22.36 -32.58 -5.70
N TYR A 372 22.78 -33.67 -5.05
CA TYR A 372 22.44 -33.99 -3.65
C TYR A 372 20.94 -34.10 -3.34
N SER A 373 20.09 -34.09 -4.37
CA SER A 373 18.65 -33.98 -4.24
C SER A 373 17.99 -35.33 -4.48
N SER A 374 16.77 -35.48 -3.99
CA SER A 374 15.90 -36.63 -4.25
C SER A 374 14.43 -36.20 -4.17
N ALA A 375 13.51 -37.11 -4.49
CA ALA A 375 12.09 -36.87 -4.34
C ALA A 375 11.38 -38.13 -3.84
N ALA A 376 10.25 -37.96 -3.16
CA ALA A 376 9.42 -39.08 -2.70
C ALA A 376 8.79 -39.84 -3.89
N SER A 377 8.43 -39.14 -4.95
CA SER A 377 8.05 -39.72 -6.24
C SER A 377 8.58 -38.88 -7.39
N ILE A 378 8.89 -39.53 -8.52
CA ILE A 378 9.42 -38.88 -9.71
C ILE A 378 8.60 -39.36 -10.91
N SER A 379 8.06 -38.40 -11.67
CA SER A 379 7.44 -38.62 -12.98
C SER A 379 8.19 -37.79 -14.01
N VAL A 380 8.61 -38.41 -15.11
CA VAL A 380 9.33 -37.75 -16.21
C VAL A 380 8.56 -38.02 -17.49
N ASP A 381 8.28 -36.96 -18.24
CA ASP A 381 7.73 -37.11 -19.59
C ASP A 381 8.70 -37.86 -20.51
N ALA A 382 8.18 -38.61 -21.49
CA ALA A 382 8.99 -39.43 -22.38
C ALA A 382 9.97 -38.65 -23.27
N SER A 383 9.77 -37.33 -23.41
CA SER A 383 10.68 -36.40 -24.11
C SER A 383 11.75 -35.78 -23.21
N SER A 384 11.75 -36.09 -21.92
CA SER A 384 12.51 -35.38 -20.89
C SER A 384 13.53 -36.25 -20.19
N SER A 385 14.36 -35.65 -19.34
CA SER A 385 15.31 -36.42 -18.52
C SER A 385 15.57 -35.81 -17.15
N LEU A 386 15.89 -36.70 -16.21
CA LEU A 386 16.44 -36.34 -14.90
C LEU A 386 17.84 -36.93 -14.75
N TYR A 387 18.79 -36.06 -14.43
CA TYR A 387 20.17 -36.37 -14.09
C TYR A 387 20.45 -35.93 -12.64
N SER A 388 20.18 -36.81 -11.67
CA SER A 388 20.43 -36.56 -10.24
C SER A 388 21.79 -37.10 -9.82
N GLN A 389 22.73 -36.20 -9.55
CA GLN A 389 24.10 -36.48 -9.15
C GLN A 389 24.25 -36.46 -7.63
N ASP A 390 25.01 -37.41 -7.10
CA ASP A 390 25.14 -37.63 -5.66
C ASP A 390 23.76 -37.73 -4.97
N ASN A 391 22.84 -38.47 -5.61
CA ASN A 391 21.41 -38.54 -5.29
C ASN A 391 21.17 -38.81 -3.80
N ALA A 392 20.21 -38.11 -3.21
CA ALA A 392 19.87 -38.22 -1.79
C ALA A 392 21.08 -38.05 -0.83
N ASN A 393 22.02 -37.15 -1.16
CA ASN A 393 23.24 -36.91 -0.40
C ASN A 393 24.19 -38.13 -0.31
N VAL A 394 24.12 -39.06 -1.27
CA VAL A 394 25.02 -40.23 -1.34
C VAL A 394 26.06 -40.00 -2.43
N ASN A 395 27.32 -39.76 -2.03
CA ASN A 395 28.42 -39.53 -2.97
C ASN A 395 28.56 -40.66 -3.99
N GLY A 396 28.61 -40.30 -5.28
CA GLY A 396 28.71 -41.22 -6.40
C GLY A 396 27.39 -41.91 -6.78
N ALA A 397 26.31 -41.71 -6.01
CA ALA A 397 25.00 -42.22 -6.40
C ALA A 397 24.45 -41.38 -7.56
N LEU A 398 24.18 -42.06 -8.67
CA LEU A 398 23.61 -41.45 -9.86
C LEU A 398 22.21 -42.01 -10.10
N GLU A 399 21.21 -41.14 -10.17
CA GLU A 399 19.85 -41.51 -10.61
C GLU A 399 19.57 -40.86 -11.97
N LEU A 400 19.24 -41.71 -12.95
CA LEU A 400 18.89 -41.33 -14.31
C LEU A 400 17.46 -41.77 -14.61
N ARG A 401 16.63 -40.84 -15.09
CA ARG A 401 15.29 -41.15 -15.63
C ARG A 401 15.09 -40.50 -16.99
N LYS A 402 14.32 -41.19 -17.83
CA LYS A 402 13.91 -40.81 -19.18
C LYS A 402 12.48 -41.29 -19.40
#